data_AF-A0A1H3FJX9-F1
#
_entry.id   AF-A0A1H3FJX9-F1
#
_cell.length_a   1.000
_cell.length_b   1.000
_cell.length_c   1.000
_cell.angle_alpha   90.00
_cell.angle_beta   90.00
_cell.angle_gamma   90.00
#
_symmetry.space_group_name_H-M   'P 1'
#
loop_
_entity.id
_entity.type
_entity.pdbx_description
1 polymer ?
#
loop_
_entity_poly.entity_id
_entity_poly.type
_entity_poly.pdbx_seq_one_letter_code
_entity_poly.pdbx_strand_id
1 'polypeptide(L)'
;MQAAWRVQACARTGAAVTTSLLGECIDRSLQELCEKFTALNLPAAITVEMLWGYPDVRLQVRQAARADVAVELLAPDPPAWSSQNWDAVRIEEGHREVWRGPDRSCPLTEVTRFVQALLCLGAVQLAQLYTDLG
;
A
#
# COMPACT_ATOMS: atom_id res chain seq x y z
N MET A 1 7.86 -22.53 7.19
CA MET A 1 7.53 -22.12 5.81
C MET A 1 7.91 -20.65 5.67
N GLN A 2 8.98 -20.34 4.95
CA GLN A 2 9.36 -18.96 4.66
C GLN A 2 8.44 -18.45 3.53
N ALA A 3 7.63 -17.42 3.82
CA ALA A 3 6.86 -16.74 2.79
C ALA A 3 7.85 -15.98 1.89
N ALA A 4 7.96 -16.38 0.62
CA ALA A 4 8.74 -15.67 -0.38
C ALA A 4 7.97 -14.41 -0.78
N TRP A 5 8.26 -13.28 -0.13
CA TRP A 5 7.75 -11.98 -0.55
C TRP A 5 8.45 -11.55 -1.83
N ARG A 6 7.68 -11.06 -2.80
CA ARG A 6 8.16 -10.69 -4.13
C ARG A 6 8.24 -9.17 -4.21
N VAL A 7 9.43 -8.62 -3.98
CA VAL A 7 9.71 -7.21 -4.32
C VAL A 7 9.79 -7.10 -5.83
N GLN A 8 8.90 -6.30 -6.40
CA GLN A 8 8.92 -5.99 -7.82
C GLN A 8 9.47 -4.57 -8.00
N ALA A 9 10.74 -4.49 -8.38
CA ALA A 9 11.36 -3.25 -8.81
C ALA A 9 11.03 -3.03 -10.29
N CYS A 10 10.25 -2.01 -10.61
CA CYS A 10 10.03 -1.58 -11.98
C CYS A 10 11.14 -0.59 -12.37
N ALA A 11 12.27 -1.10 -12.85
CA ALA A 11 13.34 -0.27 -13.39
C ALA A 11 12.94 0.29 -14.76
N ARG A 12 12.16 1.39 -14.78
CA ARG A 12 11.89 2.13 -16.02
C ARG A 12 13.02 3.10 -16.38
N THR A 13 14.00 3.26 -15.49
CA THR A 13 15.29 3.91 -15.72
C THR A 13 16.38 2.99 -15.17
N GLY A 14 17.41 2.73 -15.98
CA GLY A 14 18.41 1.67 -15.79
C GLY A 14 19.38 1.86 -14.61
N ALA A 15 18.88 2.09 -13.41
CA ALA A 15 19.64 1.85 -12.18
C ALA A 15 19.21 0.48 -11.64
N ALA A 16 20.12 -0.49 -11.66
CA ALA A 16 19.96 -1.74 -10.94
C ALA A 16 19.93 -1.40 -9.44
N VAL A 17 18.73 -1.21 -8.89
CA VAL A 17 18.58 -1.03 -7.46
C VAL A 17 18.93 -2.36 -6.81
N THR A 18 20.07 -2.41 -6.14
CA THR A 18 20.53 -3.59 -5.40
C THR A 18 19.54 -3.89 -4.28
N THR A 19 19.11 -5.15 -4.21
CA THR A 19 18.18 -5.70 -3.21
C THR A 19 18.56 -5.40 -1.76
N SER A 20 19.84 -5.14 -1.46
CA SER A 20 20.30 -4.76 -0.12
C SER A 20 19.94 -3.34 0.31
N LEU A 21 19.89 -2.34 -0.59
CA LEU A 21 19.46 -0.98 -0.24
C LEU A 21 17.94 -0.90 -0.10
N LEU A 22 17.21 -1.73 -0.85
CA LEU A 22 15.76 -1.85 -0.75
C LEU A 22 15.32 -2.37 0.62
N GLY A 23 16.06 -3.30 1.21
CA GLY A 23 15.75 -3.85 2.53
C GLY A 23 15.78 -2.80 3.65
N GLU A 24 16.63 -1.78 3.54
CA GLU A 24 16.74 -0.69 4.53
C GLU A 24 15.68 0.40 4.31
N CYS A 25 15.17 0.56 3.08
CA CYS A 25 14.14 1.55 2.74
C CYS A 25 12.71 1.05 2.95
N ILE A 26 12.50 -0.27 3.07
CA ILE A 26 11.15 -0.81 3.24
C ILE A 26 10.74 -0.72 4.71
N ASP A 27 9.73 0.10 4.93
CA ASP A 27 9.03 0.22 6.22
C ASP A 27 8.56 -1.15 6.74
N ARG A 28 8.89 -1.46 8.00
CA ARG A 28 8.55 -2.73 8.64
C ARG A 28 7.04 -2.97 8.70
N SER A 29 6.24 -1.93 8.92
CA SER A 29 4.79 -2.04 8.95
C SER A 29 4.23 -2.40 7.57
N LEU A 30 4.83 -1.93 6.47
CA LEU A 30 4.47 -2.40 5.12
C LEU A 30 4.79 -3.88 4.90
N GLN A 31 5.92 -4.38 5.41
CA GLN A 31 6.25 -5.81 5.34
C GLN A 31 5.23 -6.65 6.11
N GLU A 32 4.93 -6.27 7.35
CA GLU A 32 3.96 -6.96 8.20
C GLU A 32 2.55 -6.93 7.59
N LEU A 33 2.15 -5.82 6.95
CA LEU A 33 0.89 -5.75 6.21
C LEU A 33 0.90 -6.64 4.97
N CYS A 34 2.00 -6.68 4.21
CA CYS A 34 2.12 -7.54 3.03
C CYS A 34 1.95 -9.02 3.40
N GLU A 35 2.63 -9.47 4.46
CA GLU A 35 2.49 -10.83 4.98
C GLU A 35 1.05 -11.12 5.41
N LYS A 36 0.43 -10.17 6.11
CA LYS A 36 -0.94 -10.30 6.59
C LYS A 36 -1.97 -10.39 5.46
N PHE A 37 -1.86 -9.57 4.42
CA PHE A 37 -2.75 -9.67 3.26
C PHE A 37 -2.55 -10.98 2.50
N THR A 38 -1.29 -11.43 2.35
CA THR A 38 -0.98 -12.73 1.75
C THR A 38 -1.63 -13.87 2.53
N ALA A 39 -1.57 -13.84 3.86
CA ALA A 39 -2.24 -14.82 4.73
C ALA A 39 -3.78 -14.80 4.63
N LEU A 40 -4.35 -13.66 4.22
CA LEU A 40 -5.78 -13.50 3.93
C LEU A 40 -6.16 -13.87 2.49
N ASN A 41 -5.25 -14.48 1.73
CA ASN A 41 -5.41 -14.78 0.29
C ASN A 41 -5.70 -13.55 -0.58
N LEU A 42 -5.24 -12.37 -0.15
CA LEU A 42 -5.27 -11.16 -0.95
C LEU A 42 -3.90 -10.99 -1.61
N PRO A 43 -3.81 -11.02 -2.95
CA PRO A 43 -2.57 -10.73 -3.65
C PRO A 43 -2.00 -9.39 -3.21
N ALA A 44 -0.82 -9.42 -2.59
CA ALA A 44 -0.13 -8.25 -2.08
C ALA A 44 1.34 -8.28 -2.51
N ALA A 45 1.86 -7.13 -2.92
CA ALA A 45 3.24 -6.97 -3.34
C ALA A 45 3.77 -5.60 -2.96
N ILE A 46 4.99 -5.56 -2.46
CA ILE A 46 5.72 -4.30 -2.27
C ILE A 46 6.39 -3.94 -3.59
N THR A 47 6.05 -2.76 -4.08
CA THR A 47 6.63 -2.15 -5.28
C THR A 47 7.54 -1.02 -4.86
N VAL A 48 8.71 -0.92 -5.50
CA VAL A 48 9.62 0.19 -5.30
C VAL A 48 9.93 0.81 -6.65
N GLU A 49 9.69 2.11 -6.76
CA GLU A 49 9.99 2.93 -7.93
C GLU A 49 10.95 4.06 -7.54
N MET A 50 11.82 4.48 -8.46
CA MET A 50 12.72 5.62 -8.22
C MET A 50 12.11 6.87 -8.84
N LEU A 51 11.67 7.82 -8.02
CA LEU A 51 11.11 9.11 -8.43
C LEU A 51 12.08 10.22 -8.07
N TRP A 52 12.62 10.90 -9.09
CA TRP A 52 13.61 11.98 -8.92
C TRP A 52 14.81 11.62 -8.03
N GLY A 53 15.23 10.35 -8.06
CA GLY A 53 16.34 9.85 -7.26
C GLY A 53 15.97 9.40 -5.84
N TYR A 54 14.69 9.47 -5.45
CA TYR A 54 14.18 8.98 -4.18
C TYR A 54 13.37 7.69 -4.37
N PRO A 55 13.48 6.72 -3.45
CA PRO A 55 12.66 5.52 -3.49
C PRO A 55 11.22 5.83 -3.06
N ASP A 56 10.28 5.58 -3.96
CA ASP A 56 8.85 5.55 -3.70
C ASP A 56 8.44 4.09 -3.44
N VAL A 57 8.14 3.80 -2.18
CA VAL A 57 7.81 2.45 -1.71
C VAL A 57 6.30 2.37 -1.48
N ARG A 58 5.66 1.39 -2.11
CA ARG A 58 4.21 1.17 -1.99
C ARG A 58 3.90 -0.30 -1.75
N LEU A 59 2.86 -0.55 -0.98
CA LEU A 59 2.26 -1.88 -0.87
C LEU A 59 0.99 -1.90 -1.72
N GLN A 60 1.04 -2.63 -2.83
CA GLN A 60 -0.12 -2.85 -3.68
C GLN A 60 -0.87 -4.10 -3.22
N VAL A 61 -2.17 -3.98 -3.00
CA VAL A 61 -3.08 -5.06 -2.64
C VAL A 61 -4.19 -5.13 -3.67
N ARG A 62 -4.56 -6.34 -4.09
CA ARG A 62 -5.63 -6.58 -5.06
C ARG A 62 -6.61 -7.60 -4.52
N GLN A 63 -7.80 -7.64 -5.11
CA GLN A 63 -8.78 -8.69 -4.86
C GLN A 63 -8.83 -9.64 -6.06
N ALA A 64 -8.66 -10.94 -5.82
CA ALA A 64 -8.67 -11.93 -6.91
C ALA A 64 -10.00 -11.96 -7.69
N ALA A 65 -11.12 -11.70 -7.01
CA ALA A 65 -12.45 -11.65 -7.61
C ALA A 65 -12.74 -10.33 -8.35
N ARG A 66 -11.98 -9.26 -8.11
CA ARG A 66 -12.14 -7.93 -8.70
C ARG A 66 -10.81 -7.42 -9.22
N ALA A 67 -10.43 -7.90 -10.41
CA ALA A 67 -9.18 -7.53 -11.06
C ALA A 67 -9.12 -6.05 -11.50
N ASP A 68 -10.28 -5.38 -11.54
CA ASP A 68 -10.48 -3.97 -11.83
C ASP A 68 -10.11 -3.04 -10.66
N VAL A 69 -10.00 -3.56 -9.43
CA VAL A 69 -9.71 -2.76 -8.22
C VAL A 69 -8.37 -3.14 -7.59
N ALA A 70 -7.56 -2.13 -7.32
CA ALA A 70 -6.32 -2.24 -6.55
C ALA A 70 -6.23 -1.12 -5.51
N VAL A 71 -5.49 -1.38 -4.44
CA VAL A 71 -5.19 -0.40 -3.40
C VAL A 71 -3.68 -0.32 -3.23
N GLU A 72 -3.12 0.88 -3.28
CA GLU A 72 -1.71 1.15 -2.99
C GLU A 72 -1.61 1.88 -1.65
N LEU A 73 -1.06 1.23 -0.63
CA LEU A 73 -0.66 1.90 0.61
C LEU A 73 0.70 2.56 0.41
N LEU A 74 0.81 3.82 0.83
CA LEU A 74 2.01 4.63 0.66
C LEU A 74 2.93 4.51 1.89
N ALA A 75 4.22 4.24 1.65
CA ALA A 75 5.25 4.40 2.68
C ALA A 75 5.30 5.85 3.18
N PRO A 76 5.79 6.12 4.39
CA PRO A 76 6.06 7.49 4.79
C PRO A 76 7.18 8.06 3.91
N ASP A 77 6.90 9.13 3.15
CA ASP A 77 7.93 9.82 2.36
C ASP A 77 8.98 10.46 3.29
N PRO A 78 10.27 10.13 3.14
CA PRO A 78 11.35 10.95 3.70
C PRO A 78 11.58 12.20 2.82
N PRO A 79 11.80 13.41 3.36
CA PRO A 79 11.88 13.80 4.77
C PRO A 79 10.59 14.44 5.34
N ALA A 80 9.50 14.46 4.56
CA ALA A 80 8.26 15.16 4.91
C ALA A 80 7.27 14.22 5.61
N TRP A 81 7.65 13.68 6.77
CA TRP A 81 6.80 12.88 7.66
C TRP A 81 5.60 13.68 8.20
N SER A 82 4.56 13.91 7.39
CA SER A 82 3.45 14.78 7.81
C SER A 82 2.07 14.15 7.79
N SER A 83 1.89 12.97 7.20
CA SER A 83 0.62 12.26 7.38
C SER A 83 0.70 11.41 8.64
N GLN A 84 0.06 11.87 9.71
CA GLN A 84 -0.18 11.05 10.91
C GLN A 84 -0.98 9.79 10.56
N ASN A 85 -1.64 9.77 9.41
CA ASN A 85 -2.48 8.69 8.93
C ASN A 85 -1.80 7.87 7.83
N TRP A 86 -2.33 6.67 7.63
CA TRP A 86 -2.06 5.87 6.44
C TRP A 86 -2.73 6.52 5.23
N ASP A 87 -1.97 6.83 4.19
CA ASP A 87 -2.54 7.24 2.91
C ASP A 87 -2.59 6.03 1.97
N ALA A 88 -3.72 5.89 1.29
CA ALA A 88 -3.96 4.85 0.30
C ALA A 88 -4.46 5.45 -1.01
N VAL A 89 -4.05 4.86 -2.12
CA VAL A 89 -4.62 5.15 -3.43
C VAL A 89 -5.49 3.97 -3.85
N ARG A 90 -6.79 4.21 -4.00
CA ARG A 90 -7.71 3.26 -4.62
C ARG A 90 -7.65 3.46 -6.13
N ILE A 91 -7.51 2.37 -6.86
CA ILE A 91 -7.43 2.35 -8.31
C ILE A 91 -8.57 1.47 -8.81
N GLU A 92 -9.51 2.04 -9.56
CA GLU A 92 -10.64 1.31 -10.15
C GLU A 92 -10.81 1.76 -11.60
N GLU A 93 -10.76 0.82 -12.54
CA GLU A 93 -10.91 1.10 -13.99
C GLU A 93 -9.96 2.20 -14.53
N GLY A 94 -8.79 2.36 -13.92
CA GLY A 94 -7.80 3.38 -14.28
C GLY A 94 -8.01 4.74 -13.59
N HIS A 95 -9.13 4.92 -12.88
CA HIS A 95 -9.33 6.07 -12.00
C HIS A 95 -8.58 5.88 -10.69
N ARG A 96 -7.94 6.94 -10.20
CA ARG A 96 -7.14 6.93 -8.97
C ARG A 96 -7.75 7.91 -7.96
N GLU A 97 -8.02 7.43 -6.75
CA GLU A 97 -8.57 8.21 -5.64
C GLU A 97 -7.67 8.08 -4.42
N VAL A 98 -7.38 9.20 -3.76
CA VAL A 98 -6.57 9.21 -2.54
C VAL A 98 -7.49 9.17 -1.33
N TRP A 99 -7.23 8.24 -0.43
CA TRP A 99 -7.97 8.02 0.80
C TRP A 99 -7.05 8.12 1.99
N ARG A 100 -7.49 8.88 2.99
CA ARG A 100 -6.82 8.94 4.29
C ARG A 100 -7.44 7.90 5.23
N GLY A 101 -6.60 7.02 5.74
CA GLY A 101 -6.96 5.93 6.62
C GLY A 101 -6.72 6.25 8.10
N PRO A 102 -6.61 5.21 8.95
CA PRO A 102 -6.38 5.39 10.38
C PRO A 102 -4.98 5.96 10.66
N ASP A 103 -4.78 6.39 11.91
CA ASP A 103 -3.48 6.85 12.41
C ASP A 103 -2.40 5.77 12.21
N ARG A 104 -1.16 6.16 11.93
CA ARG A 104 -0.05 5.25 11.67
C ARG A 104 0.35 4.40 12.87
N SER A 105 0.09 4.88 14.08
CA SER A 105 0.26 4.15 15.33
C SER A 105 -0.86 3.14 15.61
N CYS A 106 -1.92 3.12 14.80
CA CYS A 106 -3.03 2.19 15.00
C CYS A 106 -2.56 0.73 14.85
N PRO A 107 -3.28 -0.23 15.47
CA PRO A 107 -3.06 -1.65 15.21
C PRO A 107 -3.15 -1.97 13.71
N LEU A 108 -2.27 -2.83 13.19
CA LEU A 108 -2.29 -3.25 11.78
C LEU A 108 -3.63 -3.87 11.35
N THR A 109 -4.43 -4.39 12.28
CA THR A 109 -5.79 -4.89 12.02
C THR A 109 -6.72 -3.80 11.52
N GLU A 110 -6.56 -2.56 11.98
CA GLU A 110 -7.36 -1.43 11.51
C GLU A 110 -6.97 -1.03 10.09
N VAL A 111 -5.67 -0.98 9.79
CA VAL A 111 -5.16 -0.76 8.42
C VAL A 111 -5.65 -1.86 7.47
N THR A 112 -5.64 -3.13 7.92
CA THR A 112 -6.17 -4.25 7.13
C THR A 112 -7.65 -4.06 6.79
N ARG A 113 -8.48 -3.68 7.78
CA ARG A 113 -9.92 -3.43 7.56
C ARG A 113 -10.13 -2.26 6.61
N PHE A 114 -9.33 -1.19 6.75
CA PHE A 114 -9.36 -0.05 5.86
C PHE A 114 -9.10 -0.44 4.41
N VAL A 115 -8.02 -1.19 4.13
CA VAL A 115 -7.72 -1.67 2.78
C VAL A 115 -8.80 -2.60 2.24
N GLN A 116 -9.32 -3.51 3.07
CA GLN A 116 -10.43 -4.38 2.67
C GLN A 116 -11.69 -3.60 2.30
N ALA A 117 -12.01 -2.54 3.06
CA ALA A 117 -13.11 -1.65 2.71
C ALA A 117 -12.87 -0.99 1.35
N LEU A 118 -11.67 -0.46 1.09
CA LEU A 118 -11.32 0.16 -0.19
C LEU A 118 -11.42 -0.81 -1.38
N LEU A 119 -11.09 -2.09 -1.17
CA LEU A 119 -11.21 -3.13 -2.20
C LEU A 119 -12.67 -3.52 -2.47
N CYS A 120 -13.51 -3.56 -1.43
CA CYS A 120 -14.85 -4.16 -1.51
C CYS A 120 -15.98 -3.15 -1.72
N LEU A 121 -15.84 -1.93 -1.21
CA LEU A 121 -16.90 -0.93 -1.21
C LEU A 121 -16.77 0.03 -2.39
N GLY A 122 -17.91 0.55 -2.85
CA GLY A 122 -17.94 1.64 -3.83
C GLY A 122 -17.64 3.00 -3.19
N ALA A 123 -17.26 3.99 -4.00
CA ALA A 123 -16.86 5.32 -3.53
C ALA A 123 -17.90 6.00 -2.61
N VAL A 124 -19.20 5.85 -2.88
CA VAL A 124 -20.27 6.42 -2.03
C VAL A 124 -20.32 5.77 -0.64
N GLN A 125 -20.14 4.45 -0.56
CA GLN A 125 -20.12 3.73 0.71
C GLN A 125 -18.85 4.04 1.51
N LEU A 126 -17.72 4.17 0.82
CA LEU A 126 -16.46 4.61 1.41
C LEU A 126 -16.55 6.02 1.95
N ALA A 127 -17.14 6.95 1.19
CA ALA A 127 -17.41 8.29 1.66
C ALA A 127 -18.25 8.23 2.93
N GLN A 128 -19.38 7.53 2.96
CA GLN A 128 -20.18 7.41 4.19
C GLN A 128 -19.40 6.82 5.38
N LEU A 129 -18.56 5.82 5.14
CA LEU A 129 -17.78 5.16 6.19
C LEU A 129 -16.66 6.05 6.76
N TYR A 130 -16.08 6.93 5.93
CA TYR A 130 -14.90 7.73 6.27
C TYR A 130 -15.14 9.25 6.30
N THR A 131 -16.34 9.75 5.97
CA THR A 131 -16.76 11.16 6.15
C THR A 131 -16.89 11.51 7.63
N ASP A 132 -17.08 10.52 8.51
CA ASP A 132 -17.13 10.70 9.97
C ASP A 132 -15.74 10.69 10.65
N LEU A 133 -14.67 10.50 9.87
CA LEU A 133 -13.29 10.39 10.39
C LEU A 133 -12.41 11.62 10.06
N GLY A 134 -12.99 12.68 9.50
CA GLY A 134 -12.32 13.97 9.24
C GLY A 134 -13.23 15.04 8.66
#